data_AF-A0A077P0G5-F1
#
_entry.id   AF-A0A077P0G5-F1
#
_cell.length_a   1.000
_cell.length_b   1.000
_cell.length_c   1.000
_cell.angle_alpha   90.00
_cell.angle_beta   90.00
_cell.angle_gamma   90.00
#
_symmetry.space_group_name_H-M   'P 1'
#
loop_
_entity.id
_entity.type
_entity.pdbx_description
1 polymer ?
#
loop_
_entity_poly.entity_id
_entity_poly.type
_entity_poly.pdbx_seq_one_letter_code
_entity_poly.pdbx_strand_id
1 'polypeptide(L)' 'MLDFYSYQIMIVPMKITLTDAQKEALELMHNTTRDGRVRDRIKAVLLASEGWTA' A
#
# COMPACT_ATOMS: atom_id res chain seq x y z
N MET A 1 6.70 31.57 1.40
CA MET A 1 5.44 30.95 0.92
C MET A 1 5.69 29.69 0.07
N LEU A 2 6.92 29.48 -0.42
CA LEU A 2 7.35 28.23 -1.08
C LEU A 2 7.79 27.14 -0.07
N ASP A 3 8.06 27.53 1.17
CA ASP A 3 8.63 26.64 2.20
C ASP A 3 7.57 25.66 2.69
N PHE A 4 6.34 26.12 2.97
CA PHE A 4 5.22 25.29 3.44
C PHE A 4 4.82 24.18 2.45
N TYR A 5 4.84 24.48 1.15
CA TYR A 5 4.52 23.50 0.10
C TYR A 5 5.60 22.43 -0.06
N SER A 6 6.86 22.79 0.19
CA SER A 6 8.00 21.87 0.09
C SER A 6 7.96 20.80 1.18
N TYR A 7 7.54 21.15 2.40
CA TYR A 7 7.35 20.19 3.50
C TYR A 7 6.15 19.27 3.29
N GLN A 8 5.09 19.73 2.61
CA GLN A 8 3.93 18.90 2.27
C GLN A 8 4.31 17.78 1.28
N ILE A 9 5.30 18.02 0.40
CA ILE A 9 5.83 17.03 -0.55
C ILE A 9 6.70 15.98 0.16
N MET A 10 7.34 16.31 1.28
CA MET A 10 8.19 15.38 2.06
C MET A 10 7.40 14.45 2.99
N ILE A 11 6.13 14.77 3.28
CA ILE A 11 5.26 14.02 4.21
C ILE A 11 3.93 13.68 3.52
N VAL A 12 3.95 13.39 2.22
CA VAL A 12 2.76 12.78 1.60
C VAL A 12 2.60 11.41 2.27
N PRO A 13 1.50 11.14 3.01
CA PRO A 13 1.19 9.75 3.32
C PRO A 13 1.16 9.07 1.96
N MET A 14 1.94 8.02 1.77
CA MET A 14 1.84 7.19 0.58
C MET A 14 0.42 6.62 0.59
N LYS A 15 -0.54 7.38 0.02
CA LYS A 15 -1.90 6.94 -0.22
C LYS A 15 -1.76 5.91 -1.32
N ILE A 16 -1.63 4.66 -0.91
CA ILE A 16 -1.59 3.53 -1.82
C ILE A 16 -3.03 3.37 -2.32
N THR A 17 -3.38 4.10 -3.38
CA THR A 17 -4.65 3.90 -4.09
C THR A 17 -4.47 2.71 -5.01
N LEU A 18 -4.89 1.53 -4.54
CA LEU A 18 -5.00 0.34 -5.38
C LEU A 18 -6.32 0.39 -6.15
N THR A 19 -6.24 0.18 -7.46
CA THR A 19 -7.42 -0.15 -8.27
C THR A 19 -7.92 -1.56 -7.94
N ASP A 20 -9.20 -1.84 -8.18
CA ASP A 20 -9.79 -3.14 -7.87
C ASP A 20 -9.04 -4.31 -8.55
N ALA A 21 -8.62 -4.11 -9.80
CA ALA A 21 -7.79 -5.08 -10.54
C ALA A 21 -6.42 -5.34 -9.88
N GLN A 22 -5.81 -4.33 -9.26
CA GLN A 22 -4.55 -4.50 -8.53
C GLN A 22 -4.76 -5.23 -7.21
N LYS A 23 -5.89 -5.01 -6.52
CA LYS A 23 -6.24 -5.77 -5.32
C LYS A 23 -6.44 -7.25 -5.64
N GLU A 24 -7.20 -7.54 -6.70
CA GLU A 24 -7.46 -8.91 -7.13
C GLU A 24 -6.17 -9.65 -7.53
N ALA A 25 -5.26 -8.97 -8.25
CA ALA A 25 -3.95 -9.52 -8.60
C ALA A 25 -3.09 -9.80 -7.35
N LEU A 26 -3.14 -8.93 -6.34
CA LEU A 26 -2.42 -9.10 -5.07
C LEU A 26 -3.01 -10.26 -4.25
N GLU A 27 -4.33 -10.41 -4.20
CA GLU A 27 -4.99 -11.55 -3.54
C GLU A 27 -4.66 -12.88 -4.22
N LEU A 28 -4.61 -12.90 -5.55
CA LEU A 28 -4.19 -14.07 -6.32
C LEU A 28 -2.72 -14.42 -6.04
N MET A 29 -1.83 -13.42 -5.98
CA MET A 29 -0.43 -13.60 -5.60
C MET A 29 -0.26 -14.08 -4.16
N HIS A 30 -1.10 -13.60 -3.23
CA HIS A 30 -1.10 -14.06 -1.85
C HIS A 30 -1.44 -15.55 -1.76
N ASN A 31 -2.44 -16.01 -2.53
CA ASN A 31 -2.87 -17.41 -2.52
C ASN A 31 -1.90 -18.36 -3.23
N THR A 32 -1.13 -17.87 -4.19
CA THR A 32 -0.18 -18.69 -4.98
C THR A 32 1.24 -18.69 -4.40
N THR A 33 1.60 -17.71 -3.58
CA THR A 33 2.97 -17.58 -3.05
C THR A 33 3.20 -18.46 -1.82
N ARG A 34 4.23 -19.30 -1.88
CA ARG A 34 4.66 -20.19 -0.78
C ARG A 34 5.47 -19.46 0.30
N ASP A 35 6.12 -18.34 -0.03
CA ASP A 35 6.89 -17.54 0.90
C ASP A 35 5.95 -16.74 1.83
N GLY A 36 6.06 -17.00 3.14
CA GLY A 36 5.28 -16.29 4.16
C GLY A 36 5.57 -14.78 4.19
N ARG A 37 6.82 -14.38 3.94
CA ARG A 37 7.22 -12.95 4.00
C ARG A 37 6.56 -12.15 2.88
N VAL A 38 6.38 -12.76 1.71
CA VAL A 38 5.72 -12.11 0.58
C VAL A 38 4.23 -11.98 0.85
N ARG A 39 3.58 -12.99 1.44
CA ARG A 39 2.18 -12.91 1.88
C ARG A 39 1.96 -11.80 2.90
N ASP A 40 2.85 -11.67 3.89
CA ASP A 40 2.75 -10.62 4.91
C ASP A 40 2.89 -9.22 4.29
N ARG A 41 3.82 -9.04 3.35
CA ARG A 41 3.99 -7.76 2.62
C ARG A 41 2.77 -7.42 1.77
N ILE A 42 2.21 -8.40 1.06
CA ILE A 42 0.98 -8.21 0.27
C ILE A 42 -0.18 -7.80 1.18
N LYS A 43 -0.33 -8.48 2.32
CA LYS A 43 -1.37 -8.19 3.30
C LYS A 43 -1.24 -6.78 3.87
N ALA A 44 -0.03 -6.36 4.21
CA ALA A 44 0.24 -5.00 4.69
C ALA A 44 -0.10 -3.93 3.64
N VAL A 45 0.17 -4.20 2.35
CA VAL A 45 -0.17 -3.29 1.24
C VAL A 45 -1.69 -3.19 1.05
N LEU A 46 -2.41 -4.31 1.12
CA LEU A 46 -3.88 -4.32 1.06
C LEU A 46 -4.50 -3.54 2.22
N LEU A 47 -4.07 -3.80 3.45
CA LEU A 47 -4.52 -3.09 4.67
C LEU A 47 -4.23 -1.58 4.60
N ALA A 48 -3.02 -1.19 4.17
CA ALA A 48 -2.65 0.20 4.02
C ALA A 48 -3.51 0.91 2.96
N SER A 49 -3.90 0.21 1.88
CA SER A 49 -4.81 0.76 0.87
C SER A 49 -6.25 0.97 1.39
N GLU A 50 -6.64 0.20 2.39
CA GLU A 50 -7.95 0.31 3.07
C GLU A 50 -7.94 1.38 4.17
N GLY A 51 -6.81 2.06 4.39
CA GLY A 51 -6.69 3.11 5.39
C GLY A 51 -6.43 2.59 6.80
N TRP A 52 -6.01 1.33 6.95
CA TRP A 52 -5.54 0.83 8.23
C TRP A 52 -4.18 1.45 8.55
N THR A 53 -4.21 2.44 9.43
CA THR A 53 -3.02 2.98 10.10
C THR A 53 -2.82 2.20 11.41
N ALA A 54 -1.63 1.64 11.62
CA ALA A 54 -1.26 0.99 12.87
C ALA A 54 -1.29 1.96 14.06
#